data_AF-A0A1G7G1E1-F1
#
_entry.id   AF-A0A1G7G1E1-F1
#
_cell.length_a   1.000
_cell.length_b   1.000
_cell.length_c   1.000
_cell.angle_alpha   90.00
_cell.angle_beta   90.00
_cell.angle_gamma   90.00
#
_symmetry.space_group_name_H-M   'P 1'
#
loop_
_entity.id
_entity.type
_entity.pdbx_description
1 polymer ?
#
loop_
_entity_poly.entity_id
_entity_poly.type
_entity_poly.pdbx_seq_one_letter_code
_entity_poly.pdbx_strand_id
1 'polypeptide(L)'
;MRKVGLCLALMVPLLAGGCVRTAVGVVKAPFQVAGQVVDWTTTSQDEADRNYGRKMRKKEAREGRERRDYEKRCRKHPEECRGYDGYQAAND
;
A
#
# COMPACT_ATOMS: atom_id res chain seq x y z
N MET A 1 31.64 11.24 44.75
CA MET A 1 31.59 12.41 43.83
C MET A 1 31.90 12.04 42.37
N ARG A 2 33.02 11.38 42.04
CA ARG A 2 33.42 11.08 40.64
C ARG A 2 32.45 10.19 39.83
N LYS A 3 31.71 9.27 40.48
CA LYS A 3 30.79 8.34 39.80
C LYS A 3 29.48 9.01 39.33
N VAL A 4 29.02 10.06 40.04
CA VAL A 4 27.79 10.80 39.70
C VAL A 4 27.99 11.66 38.44
N GLY A 5 29.18 12.23 38.25
CA GLY A 5 29.53 12.98 37.05
C GLY A 5 29.57 12.12 35.78
N LEU A 6 29.96 10.85 35.90
CA LEU A 6 30.03 9.92 34.77
C LEU A 6 28.63 9.50 34.28
N CYS A 7 27.67 9.31 35.20
CA CYS A 7 26.27 9.03 34.85
C CYS A 7 25.58 10.22 34.19
N LEU A 8 25.89 11.45 34.60
CA LEU A 8 25.33 12.67 34.01
C LEU A 8 25.88 12.93 32.60
N ALA A 9 27.18 12.68 32.38
CA ALA A 9 27.85 12.87 31.09
C ALA A 9 27.35 11.91 29.99
N LEU A 10 26.89 10.71 30.36
CA LEU A 10 26.30 9.73 29.44
C LEU A 10 24.86 10.05 29.03
N MET A 11 24.12 10.81 29.83
CA MET A 11 22.74 11.23 29.51
C MET A 11 22.68 12.41 28.53
N VAL A 12 23.71 13.27 28.50
CA VAL A 12 23.79 14.44 27.59
C VAL A 12 23.71 14.07 26.10
N PRO A 13 24.44 13.07 25.57
CA PRO A 13 24.33 12.70 24.16
C PRO A 13 23.02 11.97 23.81
N LEU A 14 22.33 11.32 24.76
CA LEU A 14 21.00 10.74 24.52
C LEU A 14 19.93 11.84 24.41
N LEU A 15 19.99 12.87 25.25
CA LEU A 15 19.13 14.04 25.17
C LEU A 15 19.44 14.89 23.92
N ALA A 16 20.72 15.09 23.59
CA ALA A 16 21.13 15.81 22.39
C ALA A 16 20.82 15.03 21.10
N GLY A 17 20.98 13.70 21.09
CA GLY A 17 20.63 12.83 19.97
C GLY A 17 19.13 12.80 19.68
N GLY A 18 18.29 12.94 20.72
CA GLY A 18 16.84 13.11 20.59
C GLY A 18 16.46 14.48 20.00
N CYS A 19 17.06 15.56 20.50
CA CYS A 19 16.79 16.93 20.02
C CYS A 19 17.25 17.18 18.58
N VAL A 20 18.37 16.60 18.14
CA VAL A 20 18.85 16.75 16.76
C VAL A 20 17.94 15.98 15.79
N ARG A 21 17.40 14.82 16.19
CA ARG A 21 16.48 14.05 15.37
C ARG A 21 15.10 14.69 15.26
N THR A 22 14.62 15.33 16.33
CA THR A 22 13.39 16.13 16.30
C THR A 22 13.55 17.43 15.53
N ALA A 23 14.68 18.15 15.64
CA ALA A 23 14.93 19.34 14.82
C ALA A 23 15.00 19.00 13.33
N VAL A 24 15.71 17.93 12.96
CA VAL A 24 15.77 17.47 11.55
C VAL A 24 14.40 16.96 11.08
N GLY A 25 13.63 16.32 11.97
CA GLY A 25 12.25 15.90 11.71
C GLY A 25 11.30 17.08 11.50
N VAL A 26 11.40 18.15 12.29
CA VAL A 26 10.57 19.36 12.16
C VAL A 26 10.91 20.14 10.90
N VAL A 27 12.18 20.18 10.50
CA VAL A 27 12.60 20.84 9.26
C VAL A 27 12.22 19.99 8.03
N LYS A 28 12.25 18.65 8.11
CA LYS A 28 11.81 17.77 7.02
C LYS A 28 10.30 17.56 6.94
N ALA A 29 9.58 17.69 8.07
CA ALA A 29 8.14 17.51 8.14
C ALA A 29 7.37 18.33 7.09
N PRO A 30 7.61 19.65 6.89
CA PRO A 30 6.89 20.40 5.88
C PRO A 30 7.21 19.93 4.46
N PHE A 31 8.43 19.50 4.15
CA PHE A 31 8.76 18.96 2.82
C PHE A 31 8.19 17.57 2.57
N GLN A 32 8.10 16.73 3.61
CA GLN A 32 7.48 15.41 3.50
C GLN A 32 5.96 15.51 3.37
N VAL A 33 5.33 16.36 4.18
CA VAL A 33 3.88 16.59 4.11
C VAL A 33 3.52 17.33 2.82
N ALA A 34 4.23 18.41 2.46
CA ALA A 34 4.00 19.09 1.19
C ALA A 34 4.31 18.17 -0.01
N GLY A 35 5.35 17.34 0.05
CA GLY A 35 5.65 16.36 -0.98
C GLY A 35 4.53 15.33 -1.15
N GLN A 36 3.99 14.78 -0.06
CA GLN A 36 2.86 13.84 -0.12
C GLN A 36 1.57 14.52 -0.59
N VAL A 37 1.29 15.75 -0.17
CA VAL A 37 0.11 16.51 -0.59
C VAL A 37 0.22 16.91 -2.06
N VAL A 38 1.41 17.30 -2.52
CA VAL A 38 1.67 17.60 -3.93
C VAL A 38 1.59 16.33 -4.76
N ASP A 39 2.15 15.20 -4.33
CA ASP A 39 2.07 13.95 -5.08
C ASP A 39 0.61 13.46 -5.22
N TRP A 40 -0.22 13.66 -4.18
CA TRP A 40 -1.66 13.37 -4.22
C TRP A 40 -2.48 14.36 -5.07
N THR A 41 -2.05 15.61 -5.18
CA THR A 41 -2.71 16.64 -6.01
C THR A 41 -2.17 16.70 -7.44
N THR A 42 -0.96 16.17 -7.69
CA THR A 42 -0.27 16.20 -8.98
C THR A 42 -0.33 14.87 -9.74
N THR A 43 -0.74 13.76 -9.09
CA THR A 43 -1.35 12.66 -9.84
C THR A 43 -2.67 13.17 -10.43
N SER A 44 -2.61 13.70 -11.65
CA SER A 44 -3.79 14.16 -12.38
C SER A 44 -4.86 13.08 -12.34
N GLN A 45 -6.10 13.47 -12.03
CA GLN A 45 -7.26 12.58 -11.99
C GLN A 45 -7.37 11.73 -13.27
N ASP A 46 -6.89 12.26 -14.40
CA ASP A 46 -6.80 11.58 -15.70
C ASP A 46 -5.92 10.31 -15.67
N GLU A 47 -4.79 10.32 -14.97
CA GLU A 47 -3.88 9.17 -14.85
C GLU A 47 -4.50 8.10 -13.94
N ALA A 48 -5.12 8.54 -12.84
CA ALA A 48 -5.82 7.67 -11.90
C ALA A 48 -7.04 7.00 -12.56
N ASP A 49 -7.82 7.74 -13.33
CA ASP A 49 -9.00 7.24 -14.04
C ASP A 49 -8.61 6.24 -15.15
N ARG A 50 -7.58 6.54 -15.95
CA ARG A 50 -7.05 5.60 -16.95
C ARG A 50 -6.54 4.30 -16.31
N ASN A 51 -5.87 4.40 -15.17
CA ASN A 51 -5.40 3.22 -14.45
C ASN A 51 -6.56 2.43 -13.84
N TYR A 52 -7.57 3.12 -13.30
CA TYR A 52 -8.80 2.51 -12.79
C TYR A 52 -9.54 1.75 -13.90
N GLY A 53 -9.77 2.37 -15.05
CA GLY A 53 -10.40 1.72 -16.21
C GLY A 53 -9.62 0.50 -16.69
N ARG A 54 -8.28 0.57 -16.72
CA ARG A 54 -7.43 -0.59 -17.04
C ARG A 54 -7.55 -1.71 -16.00
N LYS A 55 -7.64 -1.38 -14.71
CA LYS A 55 -7.84 -2.37 -13.64
C LYS A 55 -9.20 -3.05 -13.76
N MET A 56 -10.27 -2.29 -13.99
CA MET A 56 -11.62 -2.85 -14.18
C MET A 56 -11.68 -3.82 -15.36
N ARG A 57 -11.15 -3.44 -16.53
CA ARG A 57 -11.09 -4.35 -17.70
C ARG A 57 -10.27 -5.61 -17.43
N LYS A 58 -9.22 -5.53 -16.61
CA LYS A 58 -8.43 -6.70 -16.20
C LYS A 58 -9.21 -7.62 -15.25
N LYS A 59 -9.94 -7.05 -14.29
CA LYS A 59 -10.80 -7.80 -13.36
C LYS A 59 -11.88 -8.57 -14.14
N GLU A 60 -12.63 -7.88 -15.01
CA GLU A 60 -13.65 -8.49 -15.88
C GLU A 60 -13.06 -9.58 -16.78
N ALA A 61 -11.92 -9.32 -17.42
CA ALA A 61 -11.27 -10.31 -18.28
C ALA A 61 -10.79 -11.55 -17.50
N ARG A 62 -10.39 -11.38 -16.23
CA ARG A 62 -10.02 -12.51 -15.37
C ARG A 62 -11.23 -13.34 -15.00
N GLU A 63 -12.29 -12.71 -14.51
CA GLU A 63 -13.55 -13.38 -14.20
C GLU A 63 -14.09 -14.15 -15.41
N GLY A 64 -14.12 -13.50 -16.58
CA GLY A 64 -14.57 -14.15 -17.82
C GLY A 64 -13.71 -15.35 -18.23
N ARG A 65 -12.39 -15.32 -17.96
CA ARG A 65 -11.51 -16.48 -18.21
C ARG A 65 -11.79 -17.62 -17.23
N GLU A 66 -11.83 -17.33 -15.94
CA GLU A 66 -12.08 -18.34 -14.90
C GLU A 66 -13.44 -19.01 -15.10
N ARG A 67 -14.48 -18.25 -15.44
CA ARG A 67 -15.81 -18.77 -15.72
C ARG A 67 -15.84 -19.68 -16.96
N ARG A 68 -15.18 -19.27 -18.05
CA ARG A 68 -15.04 -20.12 -19.26
C ARG A 68 -14.27 -21.40 -18.96
N ASP A 69 -13.23 -21.34 -18.14
CA ASP A 69 -12.44 -22.51 -17.80
C ASP A 69 -13.17 -23.45 -16.84
N TYR A 70 -13.99 -22.91 -15.94
CA TYR A 70 -14.96 -23.68 -15.16
C TYR A 70 -15.99 -24.36 -16.06
N GLU A 71 -16.61 -23.64 -16.99
CA GLU A 71 -17.58 -24.21 -17.95
C GLU A 71 -16.96 -25.33 -18.80
N LYS A 72 -15.72 -25.14 -19.29
CA LYS A 72 -14.98 -26.19 -20.01
C LYS A 72 -14.71 -27.41 -19.14
N ARG A 73 -14.32 -27.22 -17.88
CA ARG A 73 -14.09 -28.31 -16.92
C ARG A 73 -15.38 -29.08 -16.64
N CYS A 74 -16.46 -28.37 -16.35
CA CYS A 74 -17.79 -28.97 -16.18
C CYS A 74 -18.26 -29.72 -17.41
N ARG A 75 -17.95 -29.25 -18.61
CA ARG A 75 -18.27 -29.96 -19.85
C ARG A 75 -17.48 -31.28 -19.99
N LYS A 76 -16.26 -31.34 -19.47
CA LYS A 76 -15.41 -32.55 -19.48
C LYS A 76 -15.77 -33.52 -18.36
N HIS A 77 -16.11 -32.99 -17.18
CA HIS A 77 -16.38 -33.72 -15.94
C HIS A 77 -17.69 -33.21 -15.33
N PRO A 78 -18.85 -33.62 -15.87
CA PRO A 78 -20.15 -33.14 -15.40
C PRO A 78 -20.44 -33.55 -13.95
N GLU A 79 -19.92 -34.70 -13.49
CA GLU A 79 -20.04 -35.18 -12.12
C GLU A 79 -19.32 -34.30 -11.07
N GLU A 80 -18.28 -33.59 -11.46
CA GLU A 80 -17.51 -32.68 -10.59
C GLU A 80 -18.07 -31.25 -10.60
N CYS A 81 -19.07 -30.98 -11.44
CA CYS A 81 -19.63 -29.67 -11.61
C CYS A 81 -20.54 -29.30 -10.42
N ARG A 82 -19.96 -28.66 -9.40
CA ARG A 82 -20.69 -27.96 -8.33
C ARG A 82 -20.50 -26.46 -8.55
N GLY A 83 -21.55 -25.67 -8.29
CA GLY A 83 -21.68 -24.26 -8.67
C GLY A 83 -20.41 -23.41 -8.60
N TYR A 84 -20.30 -22.43 -9.50
CA TYR A 84 -19.10 -21.60 -9.63
C TYR A 84 -18.85 -20.71 -8.40
N ASP A 85 -17.80 -21.05 -7.65
CA ASP A 85 -17.20 -20.31 -6.51
C ASP A 85 -15.84 -19.71 -6.92
N GLY A 86 -15.74 -19.18 -8.13
CA GLY A 86 -14.50 -18.57 -8.64
C GLY A 86 -14.45 -17.06 -8.42
N TYR A 87 -13.44 -16.41 -8.97
CA TYR A 87 -13.26 -14.96 -8.89
C TYR A 87 -14.49 -14.21 -9.44
N GLN A 88 -14.94 -13.20 -8.70
CA GLN A 88 -16.03 -12.28 -9.08
C GLN A 88 -15.51 -10.84 -8.99
N ALA A 89 -15.47 -10.12 -10.11
CA ALA A 89 -14.91 -8.78 -10.16
C ALA A 89 -15.72 -7.75 -9.33
N ALA A 90 -16.98 -8.07 -9.03
CA ALA A 90 -17.89 -7.21 -8.26
C ALA A 90 -17.66 -7.23 -6.73
N ASN A 91 -17.06 -8.30 -6.20
CA ASN A 91 -16.88 -8.48 -4.74
C ASN A 91 -15.45 -8.15 -4.26
N ASP A 92 -14.63 -7.57 -5.13
CA ASP A 92 -13.16 -7.41 -5.01
C ASP A 92 -12.76 -5.97 -5.32
#